data_AF-A0A1G1ZHB2-F1
#
_entry.id   AF-A0A1G1ZHB2-F1
#
_cell.length_a   1.000
_cell.length_b   1.000
_cell.length_c   1.000
_cell.angle_alpha   90.00
_cell.angle_beta   90.00
_cell.angle_gamma   90.00
#
_symmetry.space_group_name_H-M   'P 1'
#
loop_
_entity.id
_entity.type
_entity.pdbx_description
1 polymer ?
#
loop_
_entity_poly.entity_id
_entity_poly.type
_entity_poly.pdbx_seq_one_letter_code
_entity_poly.pdbx_strand_id
1 'polypeptide(L)' 'MMKWRAVKASRVLKALFSIGWRVNRQRGSHRILKKAGYPNVTFAFHESEEIGSRMLSRIAKHTGLTPEDL' A
#
# COMPACT_ATOMS: atom_id res chain seq x y z
N MET A 1 13.86 14.04 1.01
CA MET A 1 12.71 13.45 0.29
C MET A 1 12.99 11.96 0.10
N MET A 2 12.12 11.08 0.59
CA MET A 2 12.25 9.63 0.35
C MET A 2 12.17 9.36 -1.16
N LYS A 3 13.20 8.70 -1.72
CA LYS A 3 13.28 8.41 -3.15
C LYS A 3 12.49 7.14 -3.46
N TRP A 4 11.27 7.30 -3.96
CA TRP A 4 10.46 6.18 -4.44
C TRP A 4 10.82 5.83 -5.89
N ARG A 5 11.05 4.53 -6.17
CA ARG A 5 11.06 3.99 -7.53
C ARG A 5 9.67 3.43 -7.85
N ALA A 6 9.33 3.26 -9.13
CA ALA A 6 8.11 2.55 -9.49
C ALA A 6 8.20 1.09 -8.99
N VAL A 7 7.12 0.58 -8.40
CA VAL A 7 7.08 -0.76 -7.82
C VAL A 7 5.74 -1.43 -8.15
N LYS A 8 5.77 -2.74 -8.43
CA LYS A 8 4.55 -3.54 -8.63
C LYS A 8 3.60 -3.45 -7.45
N ALA A 9 2.31 -3.27 -7.72
CA ALA A 9 1.25 -3.16 -6.71
C ALA A 9 1.20 -4.37 -5.79
N SER A 10 1.44 -5.58 -6.31
CA SER A 10 1.57 -6.80 -5.50
C SER A 10 2.66 -6.71 -4.43
N ARG A 11 3.82 -6.12 -4.74
CA ARG A 11 4.91 -5.91 -3.78
C ARG A 11 4.55 -4.87 -2.72
N VAL A 12 3.90 -3.78 -3.13
CA VAL A 12 3.40 -2.76 -2.19
C VAL A 12 2.37 -3.35 -1.23
N LEU A 13 1.42 -4.13 -1.73
CA LEU A 13 0.40 -4.78 -0.89
C LEU A 13 1.03 -5.76 0.10
N LYS A 14 2.02 -6.55 -0.34
CA LYS A 14 2.77 -7.45 0.54
C LYS A 14 3.49 -6.69 1.65
N ALA A 15 4.16 -5.58 1.32
CA ALA A 15 4.83 -4.73 2.30
C ALA A 15 3.85 -4.15 3.33
N LEU A 16 2.68 -3.68 2.89
CA LEU A 16 1.62 -3.22 3.79
C LEU A 16 1.20 -4.32 4.78
N PHE A 17 1.06 -5.56 4.31
CA PHE A 17 0.78 -6.69 5.21
C PHE A 17 1.91 -7.00 6.18
N SER A 18 3.17 -6.87 5.76
CA SER A 18 4.34 -7.05 6.63
C SER A 18 4.37 -6.03 7.77
N ILE A 19 4.02 -4.77 7.51
CA ILE A 19 3.97 -3.70 8.54
C ILE A 19 2.66 -3.70 9.36
N GLY A 20 1.87 -4.77 9.26
CA GLY A 20 0.70 -5.01 10.10
C GLY A 20 -0.64 -4.57 9.54
N TRP A 21 -0.74 -4.14 8.27
CA TRP A 21 -2.05 -3.95 7.64
C TRP A 21 -2.72 -5.30 7.36
N ARG A 22 -4.05 -5.32 7.42
CA ARG A 22 -4.87 -6.50 7.14
C ARG A 22 -6.06 -6.12 6.28
N VAL A 23 -6.54 -7.05 5.46
CA VAL A 23 -7.77 -6.85 4.68
C VAL A 23 -8.96 -6.79 5.64
N ASN A 24 -9.72 -5.71 5.58
CA ASN A 24 -11.01 -5.57 6.25
C ASN A 24 -12.17 -6.01 5.35
N ARG A 25 -12.12 -5.63 4.07
CA ARG A 25 -13.10 -6.00 3.04
C ARG A 25 -12.41 -6.04 1.68
N GLN A 26 -12.85 -6.93 0.79
CA GLN A 26 -12.36 -6.98 -0.59
C GLN A 26 -13.50 -7.22 -1.58
N ARG A 27 -13.46 -6.54 -2.72
CA ARG A 27 -14.28 -6.81 -3.92
C ARG A 27 -13.40 -6.65 -5.15
N GLY A 28 -13.03 -7.75 -5.79
CA GLY A 28 -12.07 -7.74 -6.90
C GLY A 28 -10.71 -7.19 -6.46
N SER A 29 -10.15 -6.25 -7.24
CA SER A 29 -8.89 -5.55 -6.93
C SER A 29 -9.03 -4.50 -5.82
N HIS A 30 -10.25 -4.08 -5.48
CA HIS A 30 -10.48 -3.11 -4.41
C HIS A 30 -10.45 -3.79 -3.04
N ARG A 31 -9.46 -3.42 -2.22
CA ARG A 31 -9.28 -3.91 -0.85
C ARG A 31 -9.34 -2.71 0.11
N ILE A 32 -10.17 -2.80 1.14
CA ILE A 32 -10.12 -1.89 2.29
C ILE A 32 -9.19 -2.54 3.31
N LEU A 33 -8.12 -1.85 3.68
CA LEU A 33 -7.14 -2.28 4.66
C LEU A 33 -7.38 -1.59 6.00
N LYS A 34 -7.11 -2.30 7.09
CA LYS A 34 -7.16 -1.79 8.46
C LYS A 34 -5.88 -2.11 9.22
N LYS A 35 -5.52 -1.22 10.14
CA LYS A 35 -4.44 -1.39 11.13
C LYS A 35 -4.89 -0.67 12.41
N ALA A 36 -4.69 -1.28 13.58
CA ALA A 36 -5.10 -0.68 14.85
C ALA A 36 -4.43 0.70 15.03
N GLY A 37 -5.20 1.70 15.42
CA GLY A 37 -4.72 3.09 15.56
C GLY A 37 -4.61 3.87 14.25
N TYR A 38 -4.96 3.29 13.09
CA TYR A 38 -4.99 3.98 11.79
C TYR A 38 -6.40 4.01 11.19
N PRO A 39 -6.75 5.05 10.42
CA PRO A 39 -7.93 5.01 9.56
C PRO A 39 -7.86 3.88 8.52
N ASN A 40 -9.02 3.42 8.07
CA ASN A 40 -9.09 2.47 6.97
C ASN A 40 -8.52 3.08 5.68
N VAL A 41 -7.76 2.30 4.93
CA VAL A 41 -7.15 2.73 3.66
C VAL A 41 -7.67 1.86 2.53
N THR A 42 -8.13 2.47 1.44
CA THR A 42 -8.50 1.75 0.22
C THR A 42 -7.27 1.53 -0.66
N PHE A 43 -6.96 0.27 -0.94
CA PHE A 43 -5.96 -0.17 -1.90
C PHE A 43 -6.67 -0.80 -3.10
N ALA A 44 -6.69 -0.08 -4.23
CA ALA A 44 -7.50 -0.40 -5.41
C ALA A 44 -6.61 -0.56 -6.65
N PHE A 45 -5.65 -1.47 -6.58
CA PHE A 45 -4.72 -1.77 -7.68
C PHE A 45 -4.78 -3.24 -8.04
N HIS A 46 -4.70 -3.54 -9.34
CA HIS A 46 -4.45 -4.88 -9.84
C HIS A 46 -2.99 -5.27 -9.58
N GLU A 47 -2.76 -6.55 -9.31
CA GLU A 47 -1.45 -7.04 -8.85
C GLU A 47 -0.32 -6.84 -9.87
N SER A 48 -0.66 -6.73 -11.16
CA SER A 48 0.25 -6.50 -12.28
C SER A 48 0.59 -5.03 -12.52
N GLU A 49 -0.14 -4.08 -11.92
CA GLU A 49 0.10 -2.66 -12.12
C GLU A 49 1.39 -2.21 -11.44
N GLU A 50 2.03 -1.17 -11.99
CA GLU A 50 3.11 -0.47 -11.32
C GLU A 50 2.61 0.83 -10.68
N ILE A 51 2.99 1.03 -9.43
CA ILE A 51 2.67 2.23 -8.67
C ILE A 51 3.85 3.19 -8.76
N GLY A 52 3.64 4.34 -9.39
CA GLY A 52 4.65 5.37 -9.54
C GLY A 52 4.99 6.11 -8.22
N SER A 53 6.13 6.80 -8.22
CA SER A 53 6.72 7.47 -7.06
C SER A 53 5.77 8.45 -6.34
N ARG A 54 4.97 9.21 -7.09
CA ARG A 54 3.98 10.15 -6.53
C ARG A 54 2.88 9.44 -5.76
N MET A 55 2.41 8.31 -6.28
CA MET A 55 1.34 7.55 -5.62
C MET A 55 1.90 6.76 -4.42
N LEU A 56 3.12 6.21 -4.53
CA LEU A 56 3.81 5.61 -3.38
C LEU A 56 4.00 6.60 -2.23
N SER A 57 4.38 7.84 -2.54
CA SER A 57 4.49 8.90 -1.53
C SER A 57 3.17 9.18 -0.79
N ARG A 58 2.04 9.08 -1.50
CA ARG A 58 0.70 9.23 -0.90
C ARG A 58 0.33 8.03 -0.03
N ILE A 59 0.58 6.81 -0.53
CA ILE A 59 0.34 5.58 0.23
C ILE A 59 1.15 5.61 1.53
N ALA A 60 2.44 5.94 1.45
CA ALA A 60 3.34 6.08 2.60
C ALA A 60 2.78 7.02 3.67
N LYS A 61 2.31 8.20 3.28
CA LYS A 61 1.73 9.19 4.20
C LYS A 61 0.56 8.65 5.03
N HIS A 62 -0.25 7.75 4.47
CA HIS A 62 -1.44 7.22 5.16
C HIS A 62 -1.21 5.86 5.83
N THR A 63 -0.19 5.13 5.40
CA THR A 63 0.02 3.74 5.81
C THR A 63 1.23 3.53 6.73
N GLY A 64 2.14 4.50 6.76
CA GLY A 64 3.44 4.37 7.41
C GLY A 64 4.45 3.55 6.60
N LEU A 65 4.14 3.17 5.35
CA LEU A 65 5.08 2.49 4.45
C LEU A 65 6.30 3.38 4.19
N THR A 66 7.50 2.79 4.25
CA THR A 66 8.76 3.45 3.87
C THR A 66 9.42 2.75 2.68
N PRO A 67 10.40 3.40 2.00
CA PRO A 67 11.14 2.74 0.91
C PRO A 67 11.85 1.46 1.33
N GLU A 68 12.23 1.32 2.60
CA GLU A 68 12.93 0.15 3.16
C GLU A 68 12.01 -1.07 3.30
N ASP A 69 10.69 -0.87 3.35
CA ASP A 69 9.70 -1.96 3.38
C ASP A 69 9.49 -2.61 2.00
N LEU A 70 9.89 -1.93 0.91
CA LEU A 70 9.67 -2.37 -0.47
C LEU A 70 10.83 -3.19 -1.00
#